data_AF-A0A4R0IUJ8-F1
#
_entry.id   AF-A0A4R0IUJ8-F1
#
_cell.length_a   1.000
_cell.length_b   1.000
_cell.length_c   1.000
_cell.angle_alpha   90.00
_cell.angle_beta   90.00
_cell.angle_gamma   90.00
#
_symmetry.space_group_name_H-M   'P 1'
#
loop_
_entity.id
_entity.type
_entity.pdbx_description
1 polymer ?
#
loop_
_entity_poly.entity_id
_entity_poly.type
_entity_poly.pdbx_seq_one_letter_code
_entity_poly.pdbx_strand_id
1 'polypeptide(L)'
;MAENQPERPYQVLLGEGAVQDLNRMRDAAAAEAKQYPGDKSPANNANRTLYKGVLRELQDLESGASKGHHVLGAHKGLGDGRDIVVSKIGDGTGKPNHRMTFREIPGRNAGGKDARDVIAIGPRHAGDNNAYHQTAMRLGRSADRTLPELDRFGAAQVGSGGKAHQRNPVLDANRAIAHAFDGQKPLSGSRPLSETAFGSRAGSSGGKHAGKQAGRQTDPQQGK
;
A
#
# COMPACT_ATOMS: atom_id res chain seq x y z
N MET A 1 -27.22 -10.85 -17.64
CA MET A 1 -27.23 -10.72 -16.17
C MET A 1 -25.91 -10.07 -15.79
N ALA A 2 -25.93 -8.85 -15.27
CA ALA A 2 -24.72 -8.18 -14.83
C ALA A 2 -24.25 -8.86 -13.54
N GLU A 3 -23.05 -9.42 -13.55
CA GLU A 3 -22.40 -9.89 -12.32
C GLU A 3 -22.31 -8.72 -11.34
N ASN A 4 -22.97 -8.88 -10.20
CA ASN A 4 -22.91 -7.93 -9.10
C ASN A 4 -21.46 -7.97 -8.59
N GLN A 5 -20.64 -7.02 -9.01
CA GLN A 5 -19.26 -6.94 -8.51
C GLN A 5 -19.32 -6.83 -6.98
N PRO A 6 -18.49 -7.60 -6.24
CA PRO A 6 -18.49 -7.52 -4.80
C PRO A 6 -18.20 -6.09 -4.38
N GLU A 7 -19.07 -5.54 -3.52
CA GLU A 7 -18.90 -4.20 -3.00
C GLU A 7 -17.52 -4.08 -2.35
N ARG A 8 -16.77 -3.05 -2.76
CA ARG A 8 -15.47 -2.72 -2.16
C ARG A 8 -15.70 -1.62 -1.13
N PRO A 9 -15.84 -1.96 0.16
CA PRO A 9 -16.21 -0.99 1.20
C PRO A 9 -15.09 0.01 1.47
N TYR A 10 -13.84 -0.34 1.15
CA TYR A 10 -12.68 0.51 1.38
C TYR A 10 -12.03 0.95 0.07
N GLN A 11 -11.49 2.17 0.08
CA GLN A 11 -10.54 2.64 -0.92
C GLN A 11 -9.12 2.40 -0.40
N VAL A 12 -8.28 1.67 -1.12
CA VAL A 12 -6.86 1.58 -0.77
C VAL A 12 -6.13 2.78 -1.35
N LEU A 13 -5.36 3.50 -0.52
CA LEU A 13 -4.50 4.59 -0.97
C LEU A 13 -3.04 4.14 -0.88
N LEU A 14 -2.26 4.47 -1.92
CA LEU A 14 -0.81 4.27 -1.92
C LEU A 14 -0.11 5.63 -1.94
N GLY A 15 0.65 5.94 -0.89
CA GLY A 15 1.61 7.04 -0.90
C GLY A 15 2.78 6.76 -1.85
N GLU A 16 3.55 7.78 -2.22
CA GLU A 16 4.69 7.65 -3.14
C GLU A 16 5.70 6.59 -2.70
N GLY A 17 6.02 6.55 -1.39
CA GLY A 17 6.91 5.54 -0.83
C GLY A 17 6.37 4.11 -0.95
N ALA A 18 5.06 3.91 -0.76
CA ALA A 18 4.44 2.59 -0.91
C ALA A 18 4.43 2.14 -2.38
N VAL A 19 4.26 3.07 -3.32
CA VAL A 19 4.41 2.80 -4.76
C VAL A 19 5.85 2.39 -5.09
N GLN A 20 6.85 3.07 -4.53
CA GLN A 20 8.26 2.71 -4.71
C GLN A 20 8.56 1.32 -4.14
N ASP A 21 8.04 0.98 -2.95
CA ASP A 21 8.18 -0.36 -2.37
C ASP A 21 7.59 -1.43 -3.30
N LEU A 22 6.37 -1.20 -3.79
CA LEU A 22 5.68 -2.13 -4.67
C LEU A 22 6.43 -2.35 -6.00
N ASN A 23 6.97 -1.27 -6.58
CA ASN A 23 7.79 -1.35 -7.79
C ASN A 23 9.07 -2.15 -7.56
N ARG A 24 9.79 -1.91 -6.45
CA ARG A 24 10.99 -2.70 -6.10
C ARG A 24 10.67 -4.19 -5.97
N MET A 25 9.53 -4.53 -5.36
CA MET A 25 9.09 -5.91 -5.22
C MET A 25 8.71 -6.55 -6.55
N ARG A 26 8.01 -5.81 -7.43
CA ARG A 26 7.70 -6.24 -8.80
C ARG A 26 8.98 -6.53 -9.57
N ASP A 27 9.94 -5.62 -9.50
CA ASP A 27 11.19 -5.72 -10.27
C ASP A 27 12.06 -6.89 -9.75
N ALA A 28 12.11 -7.11 -8.42
CA ALA A 28 12.73 -8.30 -7.83
C ALA A 28 12.05 -9.60 -8.25
N ALA A 29 10.71 -9.64 -8.25
CA ALA A 29 9.95 -10.79 -8.75
C ALA A 29 10.20 -11.06 -10.24
N ALA A 30 10.32 -10.01 -11.06
CA ALA A 30 10.63 -10.13 -12.48
C ALA A 30 12.07 -10.60 -12.74
N ALA A 31 13.04 -10.12 -11.95
CA ALA A 31 14.42 -10.60 -12.01
C ALA A 31 14.52 -12.09 -11.64
N GLU A 32 13.86 -12.51 -10.56
CA GLU A 32 13.77 -13.91 -10.14
C GLU A 32 13.09 -14.79 -11.21
N ALA A 33 12.03 -14.29 -11.88
CA ALA A 33 11.39 -14.96 -13.02
C ALA A 33 12.34 -15.22 -14.19
N LYS A 34 13.26 -14.28 -14.47
CA LYS A 34 14.25 -14.43 -15.54
C LYS A 34 15.37 -15.38 -15.15
N GLN A 35 15.81 -15.33 -13.90
CA GLN A 35 16.91 -16.14 -13.40
C GLN A 35 16.52 -17.63 -13.25
N TYR A 36 15.31 -17.88 -12.75
CA TYR A 36 14.79 -19.23 -12.50
C TYR A 36 13.45 -19.43 -13.21
N PRO A 37 13.47 -19.59 -14.55
CA PRO A 37 12.25 -19.74 -15.33
C PRO A 37 11.55 -21.06 -14.99
N GLY A 38 10.29 -20.98 -14.54
CA GLY A 38 9.45 -22.14 -14.26
C GLY A 38 9.75 -22.88 -12.95
N ASP A 39 10.86 -22.61 -12.27
CA ASP A 39 11.18 -23.20 -10.96
C ASP A 39 10.28 -22.60 -9.88
N LYS A 40 9.43 -23.42 -9.26
CA LYS A 40 8.48 -23.00 -8.22
C LYS A 40 8.94 -23.36 -6.81
N SER A 41 10.17 -23.84 -6.63
CA SER A 41 10.72 -24.13 -5.30
C SER A 41 10.71 -22.85 -4.44
N PRO A 42 10.46 -22.96 -3.11
CA PRO A 42 10.37 -21.78 -2.25
C PRO A 42 11.59 -20.85 -2.33
N ALA A 43 12.80 -21.41 -2.47
CA ALA A 43 14.03 -20.64 -2.56
C ALA A 43 14.13 -19.78 -3.83
N ASN A 44 13.68 -20.31 -4.97
CA ASN A 44 13.78 -19.65 -6.28
C ASN A 44 12.47 -18.97 -6.72
N ASN A 45 11.51 -18.87 -5.81
CA ASN A 45 10.18 -18.29 -6.04
C ASN A 45 9.74 -17.34 -4.91
N ALA A 46 10.66 -17.00 -3.99
CA ALA A 46 10.36 -16.22 -2.80
C ALA A 46 9.86 -14.81 -3.16
N ASN A 47 10.55 -14.08 -4.05
CA ASN A 47 10.16 -12.73 -4.43
C ASN A 47 8.84 -12.72 -5.21
N ARG A 48 8.62 -13.69 -6.09
CA ARG A 48 7.36 -13.83 -6.84
C ARG A 48 6.19 -14.16 -5.91
N THR A 49 6.39 -15.04 -4.93
CA THR A 49 5.37 -15.37 -3.92
C THR A 49 5.05 -14.17 -3.05
N LEU A 50 6.09 -13.47 -2.59
CA LEU A 50 5.96 -12.29 -1.76
C LEU A 50 5.21 -11.16 -2.48
N TYR A 51 5.59 -10.86 -3.74
CA TYR A 51 4.90 -9.85 -4.55
C TYR A 51 3.41 -10.19 -4.70
N LYS A 52 3.08 -11.44 -5.06
CA LYS A 52 1.68 -11.90 -5.13
C LYS A 52 0.96 -11.78 -3.78
N GLY A 53 1.63 -12.08 -2.68
CA GLY A 53 1.10 -11.93 -1.32
C GLY A 53 0.76 -10.47 -1.00
N VAL A 54 1.59 -9.51 -1.40
CA VAL A 54 1.31 -8.07 -1.28
C VAL A 54 0.10 -7.67 -2.11
N LEU A 55 0.02 -8.09 -3.37
CA LEU A 55 -1.13 -7.76 -4.23
C LEU A 55 -2.43 -8.30 -3.65
N ARG A 56 -2.40 -9.53 -3.13
CA ARG A 56 -3.56 -10.14 -2.46
C ARG A 56 -3.95 -9.37 -1.21
N GLU A 57 -2.99 -8.99 -0.37
CA GLU A 57 -3.28 -8.19 0.83
C GLU A 57 -3.91 -6.84 0.46
N LEU A 58 -3.46 -6.17 -0.60
CA LEU A 58 -4.09 -4.92 -1.07
C LEU A 58 -5.55 -5.14 -1.48
N GLN A 59 -5.85 -6.23 -2.19
CA GLN A 59 -7.23 -6.60 -2.56
C GLN A 59 -8.08 -6.98 -1.34
N ASP A 60 -7.51 -7.70 -0.39
CA ASP A 60 -8.19 -8.09 0.85
C ASP A 60 -8.43 -6.84 1.73
N LEU A 61 -7.55 -5.84 1.69
CA LEU A 61 -7.77 -4.56 2.34
C LEU A 61 -8.89 -3.76 1.65
N GLU A 62 -8.95 -3.74 0.32
CA GLU A 62 -9.98 -3.01 -0.42
C GLU A 62 -11.38 -3.62 -0.24
N SER A 63 -11.47 -4.96 -0.27
CA SER A 63 -12.72 -5.71 -0.05
C SER A 63 -13.14 -5.80 1.41
N GLY A 64 -12.26 -5.46 2.35
CA GLY A 64 -12.49 -5.63 3.79
C GLY A 64 -12.28 -7.06 4.32
N ALA A 65 -11.87 -8.00 3.46
CA ALA A 65 -11.54 -9.37 3.86
C ALA A 65 -10.34 -9.44 4.83
N SER A 66 -9.40 -8.50 4.73
CA SER A 66 -8.33 -8.29 5.70
C SER A 66 -8.64 -7.09 6.60
N LYS A 67 -8.30 -7.22 7.89
CA LYS A 67 -8.22 -6.10 8.85
C LYS A 67 -6.76 -5.84 9.29
N GLY A 68 -5.80 -6.48 8.61
CA GLY A 68 -4.42 -6.61 9.08
C GLY A 68 -4.26 -7.63 10.21
N HIS A 69 -3.07 -7.65 10.83
CA HIS A 69 -2.73 -8.63 11.86
C HIS A 69 -2.78 -8.05 13.29
N HIS A 70 -2.21 -6.86 13.51
CA HIS A 70 -2.15 -6.19 14.81
C HIS A 70 -1.85 -4.70 14.64
N VAL A 71 -2.12 -3.92 15.68
CA VAL A 71 -1.67 -2.52 15.79
C VAL A 71 -0.19 -2.48 16.18
N LEU A 72 0.57 -1.52 15.65
CA LEU A 72 2.02 -1.40 15.85
C LEU A 72 2.41 -1.03 17.30
N GLY A 73 1.54 -0.30 18.01
CA GLY A 73 1.81 0.18 19.36
C GLY A 73 2.98 1.18 19.40
N ALA A 74 3.67 1.29 20.54
CA ALA A 74 4.87 2.10 20.64
C ALA A 74 6.06 1.41 19.95
N HIS A 75 6.79 2.12 19.08
CA HIS A 75 7.91 1.56 18.33
C HIS A 75 9.11 2.50 18.31
N LYS A 76 10.32 1.94 18.47
CA LYS A 76 11.58 2.69 18.41
C LYS A 76 11.71 3.38 17.04
N GLY A 77 11.94 4.70 17.05
CA GLY A 77 12.03 5.50 15.82
C GLY A 77 10.71 6.13 15.37
N LEU A 78 9.56 5.62 15.82
CA LEU A 78 8.22 6.11 15.45
C LEU A 78 7.50 6.84 16.59
N GLY A 79 7.84 6.50 17.84
CA GLY A 79 7.09 6.93 19.01
C GLY A 79 5.77 6.18 19.10
N ASP A 80 4.67 6.92 19.19
CA ASP A 80 3.32 6.35 19.25
C ASP A 80 2.80 5.94 17.86
N GLY A 81 2.60 4.63 17.67
CA GLY A 81 2.05 4.01 16.47
C GLY A 81 0.71 3.31 16.69
N ARG A 82 -0.05 3.71 17.72
CA ARG A 82 -1.37 3.13 18.03
C ARG A 82 -2.40 3.28 16.90
N ASP A 83 -2.21 4.20 15.96
CA ASP A 83 -3.06 4.37 14.78
C ASP A 83 -2.64 3.53 13.56
N ILE A 84 -1.53 2.80 13.66
CA ILE A 84 -0.96 2.04 12.54
C ILE A 84 -1.26 0.55 12.71
N VAL A 85 -1.87 -0.02 11.69
CA VAL A 85 -2.12 -1.45 11.56
C VAL A 85 -1.01 -2.09 10.73
N VAL A 86 -0.67 -3.32 11.10
CA VAL A 86 0.41 -4.10 10.48
C VAL A 86 -0.15 -5.42 9.96
N SER A 87 0.02 -5.68 8.67
CA SER A 87 -0.18 -6.99 8.04
C SER A 87 1.13 -7.78 8.00
N LYS A 88 1.04 -9.11 8.06
CA LYS A 88 2.19 -10.02 7.95
C LYS A 88 2.14 -10.73 6.60
N ILE A 89 3.21 -10.60 5.82
CA ILE A 89 3.30 -11.18 4.48
C ILE A 89 4.48 -12.14 4.45
N GLY A 90 4.24 -13.35 3.95
CA GLY A 90 5.25 -14.39 3.79
C GLY A 90 5.65 -14.60 2.35
N ASP A 91 6.86 -15.11 2.15
CA ASP A 91 7.44 -15.47 0.86
C ASP A 91 7.31 -16.98 0.55
N GLY A 92 6.67 -17.75 1.44
CA GLY A 92 6.51 -19.19 1.32
C GLY A 92 7.68 -20.04 1.84
N THR A 93 8.74 -19.41 2.38
CA THR A 93 9.92 -20.13 2.91
C THR A 93 9.84 -20.41 4.41
N GLY A 94 8.80 -19.91 5.09
CA GLY A 94 8.62 -20.11 6.52
C GLY A 94 7.75 -19.02 7.16
N LYS A 95 8.19 -18.51 8.31
CA LYS A 95 7.45 -17.46 9.04
C LYS A 95 7.40 -16.16 8.21
N PRO A 96 6.27 -15.42 8.22
CA PRO A 96 6.15 -14.15 7.50
C PRO A 96 7.28 -13.17 7.85
N ASN A 97 8.12 -12.87 6.85
CA ASN A 97 9.31 -12.04 6.98
C ASN A 97 9.10 -10.61 6.48
N HIS A 98 7.95 -10.29 5.88
CA HIS A 98 7.60 -8.95 5.42
C HIS A 98 6.40 -8.38 6.17
N ARG A 99 6.30 -7.05 6.16
CA ARG A 99 5.24 -6.27 6.79
C ARG A 99 4.70 -5.26 5.79
N MET A 100 3.40 -5.05 5.86
CA MET A 100 2.72 -3.91 5.26
C MET A 100 2.12 -3.11 6.41
N THR A 101 2.38 -1.81 6.45
CA THR A 101 1.80 -0.90 7.43
C THR A 101 0.78 0.00 6.75
N PHE A 102 -0.33 0.26 7.42
CA PHE A 102 -1.37 1.15 6.93
C PHE A 102 -2.13 1.77 8.10
N ARG A 103 -2.93 2.79 7.81
CA ARG A 103 -3.87 3.41 8.76
C ARG A 103 -5.24 3.57 8.10
N GLU A 104 -6.29 3.55 8.90
CA GLU A 104 -7.64 3.80 8.40
C GLU A 104 -7.95 5.30 8.46
N ILE A 105 -8.42 5.84 7.34
CA ILE A 105 -8.81 7.23 7.16
C ILE A 105 -10.33 7.25 6.95
N PRO A 106 -11.12 7.89 7.82
CA PRO A 106 -12.56 7.94 7.65
C PRO A 106 -12.92 8.69 6.36
N GLY A 107 -13.94 8.18 5.66
CA GLY A 107 -14.51 8.83 4.48
C GLY A 107 -14.99 10.24 4.82
N ARG A 108 -14.48 11.26 4.12
CA ARG A 108 -14.90 12.65 4.33
C ARG A 108 -16.08 12.94 3.39
N ASN A 109 -17.22 13.34 3.97
CA ASN A 109 -18.53 13.62 3.36
C ASN A 109 -19.52 12.44 3.35
N ALA A 110 -20.83 12.76 3.32
CA ALA A 110 -21.89 11.76 3.24
C ALA A 110 -21.72 10.88 2.00
N GLY A 111 -21.47 9.58 2.20
CA GLY A 111 -21.20 8.61 1.14
C GLY A 111 -19.73 8.47 0.70
N GLY A 112 -18.79 9.18 1.35
CA GLY A 112 -17.36 8.96 1.15
C GLY A 112 -16.94 7.57 1.66
N LYS A 113 -16.20 6.82 0.84
CA LYS A 113 -15.64 5.53 1.26
C LYS A 113 -14.48 5.75 2.23
N ASP A 114 -14.41 4.91 3.25
CA ASP A 114 -13.25 4.83 4.12
C ASP A 114 -12.02 4.44 3.32
N ALA A 115 -10.89 5.03 3.67
CA ALA A 115 -9.62 4.77 3.03
C ALA A 115 -8.68 3.97 3.92
N ARG A 116 -7.90 3.09 3.31
CA ARG A 116 -6.77 2.39 3.94
C ARG A 116 -5.49 2.90 3.30
N ASP A 117 -4.84 3.81 4.01
CA ASP A 117 -3.64 4.52 3.55
C ASP A 117 -2.40 3.69 3.85
N VAL A 118 -1.88 3.00 2.82
CA VAL A 118 -0.70 2.14 2.93
C VAL A 118 0.55 3.00 2.99
N ILE A 119 1.31 2.82 4.08
CA ILE A 119 2.46 3.66 4.41
C ILE A 119 3.75 3.03 3.88
N ALA A 120 4.00 1.77 4.21
CA ALA A 120 5.22 1.06 3.82
C ALA A 120 5.02 -0.45 3.64
N ILE A 121 5.78 -1.02 2.71
CA ILE A 121 5.84 -2.46 2.45
C ILE A 121 7.31 -2.87 2.42
N GLY A 122 7.69 -3.84 3.24
CA GLY A 122 9.10 -4.22 3.29
C GLY A 122 9.42 -5.32 4.29
N PRO A 123 10.71 -5.69 4.38
CA PRO A 123 11.17 -6.70 5.33
C PRO A 123 10.89 -6.27 6.77
N ARG A 124 10.64 -7.24 7.63
CA ARG A 124 10.47 -7.05 9.08
C ARG A 124 11.80 -6.66 9.74
N HIS A 125 12.89 -7.27 9.30
CA HIS A 125 14.22 -7.11 9.88
C HIS A 125 15.22 -6.85 8.75
N ALA A 126 15.60 -5.58 8.53
CA ALA A 126 16.58 -5.19 7.51
C ALA A 126 17.14 -3.78 7.75
N GLY A 127 17.66 -3.50 8.94
CA GLY A 127 18.22 -2.17 9.28
C GLY A 127 17.26 -1.03 8.93
N ASP A 128 17.75 0.00 8.25
CA ASP A 128 17.00 1.21 7.87
C ASP A 128 15.95 0.96 6.76
N ASN A 129 16.00 -0.19 6.09
CA ASN A 129 15.04 -0.56 5.04
C ASN A 129 13.86 -1.39 5.56
N ASN A 130 13.77 -1.61 6.88
CA ASN A 130 12.64 -2.32 7.44
C ASN A 130 11.34 -1.48 7.38
N ALA A 131 10.20 -2.16 7.28
CA ALA A 131 8.90 -1.50 7.09
C ALA A 131 8.56 -0.50 8.21
N TYR A 132 8.98 -0.74 9.45
CA TYR A 132 8.68 0.14 10.58
C TYR A 132 9.51 1.43 10.54
N HIS A 133 10.78 1.34 10.16
CA HIS A 133 11.62 2.51 9.96
C HIS A 133 11.08 3.39 8.83
N GLN A 134 10.74 2.77 7.69
CA GLN A 134 10.11 3.47 6.55
C GLN A 134 8.78 4.12 6.94
N THR A 135 8.00 3.46 7.79
CA THR A 135 6.75 4.01 8.34
C THR A 135 6.99 5.28 9.13
N ALA A 136 7.97 5.28 10.03
CA ALA A 136 8.32 6.46 10.83
C ALA A 136 8.78 7.63 9.98
N MET A 137 9.70 7.37 9.04
CA MET A 137 10.20 8.40 8.11
C MET A 137 9.08 9.04 7.30
N ARG A 138 8.19 8.23 6.71
CA ARG A 138 7.14 8.73 5.80
C ARG A 138 6.02 9.48 6.53
N LEU A 139 5.77 9.14 7.78
CA LEU A 139 4.85 9.91 8.63
C LEU A 139 5.50 11.17 9.22
N GLY A 140 6.82 11.35 9.09
CA GLY A 140 7.55 12.45 9.70
C GLY A 140 7.47 12.45 11.23
N ARG A 141 7.34 11.28 11.86
CA ARG A 141 7.28 11.14 13.32
C ARG A 141 8.67 10.88 13.88
N SER A 142 9.00 11.51 14.99
CA SER A 142 10.21 11.22 15.76
C SER A 142 9.94 10.15 16.81
N ALA A 143 11.00 9.45 17.23
CA ALA A 143 10.93 8.41 18.26
C ALA A 143 10.34 8.91 19.60
N ASP A 144 10.53 10.20 19.89
CA ASP A 144 10.17 10.83 21.17
C ASP A 144 8.85 11.61 21.10
N ARG A 145 8.22 11.65 19.92
CA ARG A 145 6.96 12.37 19.74
C ARG A 145 5.83 11.61 20.40
N THR A 146 5.23 12.23 21.40
CA THR A 146 3.92 11.83 21.92
C THR A 146 2.83 12.35 20.98
N LEU A 147 1.75 11.60 20.85
CA LEU A 147 0.55 11.99 20.11
C LEU A 147 -0.64 11.90 21.08
N PRO A 148 -0.88 12.93 21.91
CA PRO A 148 -1.97 12.92 22.90
C PRO A 148 -3.34 12.66 22.27
N GLU A 149 -3.53 13.02 21.00
CA GLU A 149 -4.72 12.66 20.23
C GLU A 149 -4.98 11.15 20.16
N LEU A 150 -3.93 10.33 20.28
CA LEU A 150 -4.01 8.88 20.27
C LEU A 150 -4.33 8.29 21.65
N ASP A 151 -4.44 9.10 22.71
CA ASP A 151 -4.83 8.59 24.04
C ASP A 151 -6.24 8.02 24.06
N ARG A 152 -7.07 8.41 23.09
CA ARG A 152 -8.38 7.80 22.84
C ARG A 152 -8.30 6.31 22.46
N PHE A 153 -7.18 5.85 21.93
CA PHE A 153 -6.93 4.43 21.66
C PHE A 153 -6.66 3.62 22.94
N GLY A 154 -6.56 4.28 24.10
CA GLY A 154 -6.13 3.68 25.36
C GLY A 154 -4.67 3.24 25.31
N ALA A 155 -4.19 2.61 26.38
CA ALA A 155 -2.88 1.94 26.32
C ALA A 155 -2.90 0.95 25.14
N ALA A 156 -1.82 0.92 24.35
CA ALA A 156 -1.74 0.01 23.22
C ALA A 156 -2.06 -1.41 23.72
N GLN A 157 -3.18 -1.99 23.27
CA GLN A 157 -3.43 -3.41 23.47
C GLN A 157 -2.48 -4.17 22.54
N VAL A 158 -1.20 -4.20 22.90
CA VAL A 158 -0.10 -4.85 22.17
C VAL A 158 -0.20 -6.37 22.32
N GLY A 159 -1.28 -6.94 21.80
CA GLY A 159 -1.42 -8.37 21.56
C GLY A 159 -0.77 -8.74 20.23
N SER A 160 0.57 -8.78 20.16
CA SER A 160 1.26 -9.32 18.97
C SER A 160 1.09 -10.85 18.82
N GLY A 161 0.46 -11.51 19.81
CA GLY A 161 0.13 -12.92 19.86
C GLY A 161 -1.37 -13.16 20.11
N GLY A 162 -1.86 -14.30 19.65
CA GLY A 162 -3.26 -14.72 19.81
C GLY A 162 -3.90 -15.16 18.49
N LYS A 163 -5.01 -15.91 18.58
CA LYS A 163 -5.81 -16.35 17.41
C LYS A 163 -6.62 -15.17 16.85
N ALA A 164 -7.13 -15.29 15.63
CA ALA A 164 -7.86 -14.21 14.95
C ALA A 164 -9.02 -13.63 15.80
N HIS A 165 -9.79 -14.48 16.49
CA HIS A 165 -10.90 -14.05 17.34
C HIS A 165 -10.47 -13.16 18.54
N GLN A 166 -9.20 -13.23 18.96
CA GLN A 166 -8.68 -12.38 20.04
C GLN A 166 -8.18 -11.04 19.50
N ARG A 167 -7.71 -11.01 18.24
CA ARG A 167 -7.13 -9.81 17.61
C ARG A 167 -8.18 -8.93 16.94
N ASN A 168 -9.21 -9.53 16.34
CA ASN A 168 -10.24 -8.81 15.61
C ASN A 168 -10.96 -7.75 16.46
N PRO A 169 -11.35 -8.00 17.73
CA PRO A 169 -11.95 -6.97 18.57
C PRO A 169 -11.03 -5.75 18.78
N VAL A 170 -9.72 -5.97 18.92
CA VAL A 170 -8.73 -4.89 19.07
C VAL A 170 -8.64 -4.05 17.79
N LEU A 171 -8.60 -4.72 16.63
CA LEU A 171 -8.57 -4.03 15.33
C LEU A 171 -9.87 -3.28 15.06
N ASP A 172 -11.01 -3.85 15.45
CA ASP A 172 -12.33 -3.20 15.31
C ASP A 172 -12.46 -1.98 16.21
N ALA A 173 -11.97 -2.06 17.46
CA ALA A 173 -11.88 -0.92 18.36
C ALA A 173 -10.94 0.16 17.82
N ASN A 174 -9.76 -0.24 17.32
CA ASN A 174 -8.81 0.68 16.69
C ASN A 174 -9.45 1.47 15.55
N ARG A 175 -10.13 0.76 14.64
CA ARG A 175 -10.89 1.38 13.55
C ARG A 175 -11.96 2.34 14.08
N ALA A 176 -12.80 1.91 15.02
CA ALA A 176 -13.87 2.76 15.56
C ALA A 176 -13.32 4.06 16.18
N ILE A 177 -12.15 3.99 16.81
CA ILE A 177 -11.48 5.15 17.40
C ILE A 177 -10.85 6.05 16.34
N ALA A 178 -10.22 5.46 15.31
CA ALA A 178 -9.70 6.21 14.15
C ALA A 178 -10.82 7.00 13.44
N HIS A 179 -12.01 6.40 13.35
CA HIS A 179 -13.22 7.02 12.82
C HIS A 179 -13.79 8.15 13.68
N ALA A 180 -13.64 8.05 14.99
CA ALA A 180 -14.04 9.09 15.93
C ALA A 180 -13.02 10.24 16.05
N PHE A 181 -11.88 10.16 15.33
CA PHE A 181 -10.82 11.15 15.34
C PHE A 181 -10.81 12.00 14.07
N ASP A 182 -11.31 13.23 14.20
CA ASP A 182 -11.16 14.27 13.18
C ASP A 182 -9.69 14.70 13.11
N GLY A 183 -8.96 14.26 12.08
CA GLY A 183 -7.60 14.75 11.87
C GLY A 183 -6.70 13.90 10.98
N GLN A 184 -6.93 12.59 10.92
CA GLN A 184 -6.11 11.74 10.04
C GLN A 184 -6.36 12.09 8.57
N LYS A 185 -5.29 12.52 7.90
CA LYS A 185 -5.25 12.83 6.47
C LYS A 185 -4.38 11.79 5.78
N PRO A 186 -4.70 11.38 4.53
CA PRO A 186 -3.80 10.55 3.73
C PRO A 186 -2.39 11.15 3.65
N LEU A 187 -1.38 10.31 3.42
CA LEU A 187 -0.02 10.79 3.17
C LEU A 187 0.01 11.72 1.96
N SER A 188 0.95 12.67 1.93
CA SER A 188 1.13 13.54 0.77
C SER A 188 1.36 12.71 -0.51
N GLY A 189 0.70 13.11 -1.60
CA GLY A 189 0.79 12.40 -2.87
C GLY A 189 0.07 11.05 -2.92
N SER A 190 -0.64 10.65 -1.87
CA SER A 190 -1.40 9.40 -1.87
C SER A 190 -2.50 9.41 -2.92
N ARG A 191 -2.59 8.32 -3.67
CA ARG A 191 -3.60 8.15 -4.71
C ARG A 191 -4.34 6.85 -4.50
N PRO A 192 -5.63 6.80 -4.87
CA PRO A 192 -6.36 5.55 -4.93
C PRO A 192 -5.62 4.52 -5.75
N LEU A 193 -5.64 3.28 -5.28
CA LEU A 193 -5.32 2.12 -6.07
C LEU A 193 -6.33 2.06 -7.22
N SER A 194 -5.99 2.58 -8.40
CA SER A 194 -6.97 2.63 -9.49
C SER A 194 -7.25 1.22 -10.01
N GLU A 195 -8.51 0.95 -10.35
CA GLU A 195 -8.94 -0.31 -10.99
C GLU A 195 -8.20 -0.59 -12.32
N THR A 196 -7.60 0.44 -12.92
CA THR A 196 -6.94 0.41 -14.24
C THR A 196 -5.40 0.36 -14.20
N ALA A 197 -4.77 0.64 -13.06
CA ALA A 197 -3.29 0.68 -12.93
C ALA A 197 -2.67 -0.67 -12.53
N PHE A 198 -3.50 -1.67 -12.21
CA PHE A 198 -3.05 -3.01 -11.90
C PHE A 198 -2.89 -3.85 -13.18
N GLY A 199 -1.64 -4.16 -13.56
CA GLY A 199 -1.37 -5.23 -14.54
C GLY A 199 -1.62 -4.91 -16.02
N SER A 200 -2.06 -3.69 -16.35
CA SER A 200 -2.05 -3.20 -17.74
C SER A 200 -0.60 -3.17 -18.22
N ARG A 201 -0.21 -4.19 -19.02
CA ARG A 201 0.99 -4.14 -19.84
C ARG A 201 1.03 -2.75 -20.46
N ALA A 202 2.10 -2.00 -20.22
CA ALA A 202 2.47 -0.91 -21.11
C ALA A 202 2.72 -1.56 -22.47
N GLY A 203 1.65 -1.72 -23.25
CA GLY A 203 1.71 -2.00 -24.65
C GLY A 203 2.39 -0.79 -25.25
N SER A 204 3.69 -0.94 -25.53
CA SER A 204 4.36 -0.12 -26.52
C SER A 204 3.63 -0.32 -27.84
N SER A 205 2.56 0.44 -28.07
CA SER A 205 2.08 0.73 -29.41
C SER A 205 2.87 1.93 -29.90
N GLY A 206 4.11 1.67 -30.30
CA GLY A 206 4.71 2.44 -31.36
C GLY A 206 3.80 2.32 -32.58
N GLY A 207 3.39 3.45 -33.15
CA GLY A 207 2.76 3.47 -34.46
C GLY A 207 1.69 4.54 -34.68
N LYS A 208 2.12 5.60 -35.37
CA LYS A 208 1.35 6.44 -36.30
C LYS A 208 0.49 7.55 -35.71
N HIS A 209 1.15 8.63 -35.28
CA HIS A 209 0.69 9.96 -35.70
C HIS A 209 1.19 10.24 -37.12
N ALA A 210 0.42 9.78 -38.10
CA ALA A 210 0.43 10.36 -39.44
C ALA A 210 -0.45 11.63 -39.39
N GLY A 211 0.15 12.73 -38.92
CA GLY A 211 -0.44 14.06 -39.03
C GLY A 211 -0.10 14.65 -40.41
N LYS A 212 -1.06 14.57 -41.33
CA LYS A 212 -1.07 15.22 -42.64
C LYS A 212 -0.54 16.64 -42.58
N GLN A 213 0.56 16.90 -43.29
CA GLN A 213 0.86 18.21 -43.84
C GLN A 213 -0.19 18.56 -44.90
N ALA A 214 -0.95 19.62 -44.63
CA ALA A 214 -1.57 20.49 -45.62
C ALA A 214 -1.18 21.90 -45.15
N GLY A 215 -0.27 22.60 -45.80
CA GLY A 215 -0.41 23.11 -47.15
C GLY A 215 -0.51 24.63 -47.03
N ARG A 216 0.63 25.32 -47.15
CA ARG A 216 0.73 26.74 -47.51
C ARG A 216 2.17 27.01 -47.97
N GLN A 217 2.38 26.81 -49.27
CA GLN A 217 3.44 27.48 -50.01
C GLN A 217 3.20 28.98 -49.95
N THR A 218 4.18 29.73 -49.46
CA THR A 218 4.35 31.14 -49.76
C THR A 218 5.49 31.24 -50.75
N ASP A 219 5.17 31.46 -52.03
CA ASP A 219 6.14 31.85 -53.03
C ASP A 219 6.58 33.31 -52.79
N PRO A 220 7.89 33.62 -52.92
CA PRO A 220 8.39 34.98 -53.00
C PRO A 220 8.49 35.42 -54.46
N GLN A 221 7.85 36.54 -54.82
CA GLN A 221 8.16 37.27 -56.05
C GLN A 221 8.67 38.68 -55.70
N GLN A 222 10.00 38.84 -55.84
CA GLN A 222 10.64 40.10 -56.16
C GLN A 222 10.54 40.33 -57.67
N GLY A 223 10.25 41.55 -58.09
CA GLY A 223 10.37 41.97 -59.48
C GLY A 223 9.65 43.27 -59.80
N LYS A 224 10.24 44.41 -59.40
CA LYS A 224 10.58 45.57 -60.24
C LYS A 224 11.34 46.60 -59.42
#